data_AF-A0A1I2F614-F1
#
_entry.id   AF-A0A1I2F614-F1
#
_cell.length_a   1.000
_cell.length_b   1.000
_cell.length_c   1.000
_cell.angle_alpha   90.00
_cell.angle_beta   90.00
_cell.angle_gamma   90.00
#
_symmetry.space_group_name_H-M   'P 1'
#
loop_
_entity.id
_entity.type
_entity.pdbx_description
1 polymer ?
#
loop_
_entity_poly.entity_id
_entity_poly.type
_entity_poly.pdbx_seq_one_letter_code
_entity_poly.pdbx_strand_id
1 'polypeptide(L)'
;MKTHFEVINSSSDEVNVDRALKNWIKAVATFHECYSKLAAHMSQKELHRHMPKFLYVGQCSKRQITTLLKRMGSELERLIQDMDRGEGTNQLSTPMDFRKLVQHTCLLNRLNDQARIRLHLISQPAS
;
A
#
# COMPACT_ATOMS: atom_id res chain seq x y z
N MET A 1 -42.43 -14.99 -32.13
CA MET A 1 -40.99 -15.21 -31.90
C MET A 1 -40.19 -14.11 -32.58
N LYS A 2 -39.59 -13.20 -31.81
CA LYS A 2 -38.47 -12.34 -32.21
C LYS A 2 -37.76 -11.90 -30.93
N THR A 3 -36.69 -12.63 -30.59
CA THR A 3 -35.70 -12.25 -29.59
C THR A 3 -34.79 -11.20 -30.23
N HIS A 4 -34.74 -9.99 -29.65
CA HIS A 4 -33.77 -8.97 -30.04
C HIS A 4 -32.70 -8.88 -28.93
N PHE A 5 -31.48 -9.13 -29.38
CA PHE A 5 -30.22 -9.24 -28.67
C PHE A 5 -29.94 -8.10 -27.68
N GLU A 6 -29.56 -8.49 -26.46
CA GLU A 6 -28.69 -7.72 -25.58
C GLU A 6 -27.32 -7.57 -26.24
N VAL A 7 -26.91 -6.36 -26.62
CA VAL A 7 -25.50 -5.98 -26.77
C VAL A 7 -25.38 -4.50 -26.45
N ILE A 8 -24.25 -4.13 -25.85
CA ILE A 8 -23.76 -2.78 -25.53
C ILE A 8 -24.04 -2.35 -24.08
N ASN A 9 -23.31 -2.97 -23.14
CA ASN A 9 -22.81 -2.29 -21.94
C ASN A 9 -21.40 -2.74 -21.50
N SER A 10 -20.75 -3.67 -22.22
CA SER A 10 -19.51 -4.33 -21.75
C SER A 10 -18.22 -3.49 -21.85
N SER A 11 -18.17 -2.43 -22.66
CA SER A 11 -16.91 -1.72 -22.96
C SER A 11 -16.47 -0.72 -21.88
N SER A 12 -17.41 -0.12 -21.14
CA SER A 12 -17.08 0.89 -20.12
C SER A 12 -16.53 0.26 -18.84
N ASP A 13 -17.01 -0.94 -18.51
CA ASP A 13 -16.63 -1.63 -17.27
C ASP A 13 -15.24 -2.26 -17.38
N GLU A 14 -14.86 -2.81 -18.54
CA GLU A 14 -13.52 -3.37 -18.78
C GLU A 14 -12.41 -2.32 -18.67
N VAL A 15 -12.64 -1.11 -19.20
CA VAL A 15 -11.68 0.02 -19.13
C VAL A 15 -11.52 0.53 -17.69
N ASN A 16 -12.55 0.37 -16.85
CA ASN A 16 -12.50 0.74 -15.43
C ASN A 16 -11.72 -0.31 -14.62
N VAL A 17 -11.92 -1.59 -14.92
CA VAL A 17 -11.20 -2.72 -14.30
C VAL A 17 -9.70 -2.66 -14.56
N ASP A 18 -9.29 -2.54 -15.83
CA ASP A 18 -7.87 -2.43 -16.21
C ASP A 18 -7.18 -1.25 -15.51
N ARG A 19 -7.87 -0.10 -15.42
CA ARG A 19 -7.35 1.09 -14.75
C ARG A 19 -7.15 0.86 -13.25
N ALA A 20 -8.10 0.24 -12.56
CA ALA A 20 -7.92 0.02 -11.12
C ALA A 20 -6.84 -1.02 -10.84
N LEU A 21 -6.71 -2.06 -11.66
CA LEU A 21 -5.62 -3.03 -11.55
C LEU A 21 -4.26 -2.38 -11.76
N LYS A 22 -4.12 -1.52 -12.79
CA LYS A 22 -2.89 -0.73 -13.00
C LYS A 22 -2.57 0.17 -11.81
N ASN A 23 -3.58 0.87 -11.28
CA ASN A 23 -3.42 1.74 -10.12
C ASN A 23 -3.04 0.94 -8.87
N TRP A 24 -3.65 -0.23 -8.68
CA TRP A 24 -3.33 -1.14 -7.59
C TRP A 24 -1.88 -1.63 -7.66
N ILE A 25 -1.44 -2.17 -8.81
CA ILE A 25 -0.07 -2.64 -9.01
C ILE A 25 0.93 -1.51 -8.74
N LYS A 26 0.66 -0.30 -9.24
CA LYS A 26 1.49 0.87 -8.99
C LYS A 26 1.55 1.23 -7.50
N ALA A 27 0.42 1.20 -6.80
CA ALA A 27 0.34 1.51 -5.38
C ALA A 27 1.11 0.49 -4.53
N VAL A 28 1.00 -0.81 -4.85
CA VAL A 28 1.73 -1.90 -4.20
C VAL A 28 3.24 -1.79 -4.43
N ALA A 29 3.67 -1.55 -5.68
CA ALA A 29 5.09 -1.37 -5.99
C ALA A 29 5.70 -0.19 -5.23
N THR A 30 5.00 0.95 -5.22
CA THR A 30 5.41 2.14 -4.47
C THR A 30 5.46 1.87 -2.96
N PHE A 31 4.50 1.11 -2.45
CA PHE A 31 4.44 0.71 -1.05
C PHE A 31 5.65 -0.13 -0.65
N HIS A 32 5.96 -1.16 -1.44
CA HIS A 32 7.11 -2.02 -1.20
C HIS A 32 8.42 -1.23 -1.20
N GLU A 33 8.60 -0.33 -2.17
CA GLU A 33 9.76 0.55 -2.25
C GLU A 33 9.89 1.44 -1.01
N CYS A 34 8.80 2.12 -0.63
CA CYS A 34 8.78 3.02 0.52
C CYS A 34 9.04 2.28 1.83
N TYR A 35 8.39 1.13 2.03
CA TYR A 35 8.57 0.29 3.21
C TYR A 35 10.02 -0.18 3.33
N SER A 36 10.59 -0.70 2.24
CA SER A 36 11.97 -1.20 2.21
C SER A 36 12.98 -0.09 2.54
N LYS A 37 12.80 1.11 1.97
CA LYS A 37 13.68 2.26 2.26
C LYS A 37 13.58 2.70 3.72
N LEU A 38 12.37 2.81 4.27
CA LEU A 38 12.16 3.17 5.68
C LEU A 38 12.77 2.11 6.62
N ALA A 39 12.57 0.83 6.33
CA ALA A 39 13.15 -0.26 7.10
C ALA A 39 14.69 -0.24 7.05
N ALA A 40 15.28 -0.03 5.87
CA ALA A 40 16.73 0.07 5.72
C ALA A 40 17.32 1.21 6.54
N HIS A 41 16.69 2.40 6.56
CA HIS A 41 17.13 3.52 7.39
C HIS A 41 17.10 3.23 8.89
N MET A 42 16.13 2.42 9.33
CA MET A 42 16.05 1.99 10.72
C MET A 42 17.14 0.96 11.04
N SER A 43 17.40 -0.01 10.16
CA SER A 43 18.40 -1.06 10.36
C SER A 43 19.85 -0.56 10.28
N GLN A 44 20.19 0.32 9.33
CA GLN A 44 21.55 0.83 9.15
C GLN A 44 22.06 1.65 10.36
N LYS A 45 21.16 2.32 11.08
CA LYS A 45 21.52 3.15 12.25
C LYS A 45 21.45 2.41 13.58
N GLU A 46 20.90 1.20 13.61
CA GLU A 46 21.00 0.28 14.75
C GLU A 46 22.42 -0.28 14.89
N LEU A 47 23.25 -0.25 13.83
CA LEU A 47 24.67 -0.61 13.93
C LEU A 47 25.49 0.39 14.77
N HIS A 48 24.97 1.60 15.01
CA HIS A 48 25.61 2.65 15.83
C HIS A 48 25.06 2.67 17.28
N ARG A 49 24.55 1.53 17.76
CA ARG A 49 23.79 1.32 19.02
C ARG A 49 24.48 1.72 20.32
N HIS A 50 25.75 2.15 20.31
CA HIS A 50 26.48 2.52 21.53
C HIS A 50 26.38 4.00 21.93
N MET A 51 25.59 4.83 21.23
CA MET A 51 25.41 6.24 21.58
C MET A 51 23.94 6.55 21.95
N PRO A 52 23.65 6.91 23.22
CA PRO A 52 22.28 7.19 23.72
C PRO A 52 21.55 8.39 23.09
N LYS A 53 22.09 9.04 22.05
CA LYS A 53 21.69 10.39 21.62
C LYS A 53 20.92 10.49 20.30
N PHE A 54 20.74 9.41 19.54
CA PHE A 54 20.07 9.49 18.23
C PHE A 54 18.61 8.99 18.28
N LEU A 55 17.76 9.78 18.95
CA LEU A 55 16.29 9.62 18.93
C LEU A 55 15.67 9.96 17.55
N TYR A 56 16.46 10.58 16.68
CA TYR A 56 16.04 11.08 15.37
C TYR A 56 16.86 10.46 14.23
N VAL A 57 16.24 10.37 13.06
CA VAL A 57 16.82 10.03 11.76
C VAL A 57 16.52 11.20 10.84
N GLY A 58 17.52 12.04 10.57
CA GLY A 58 17.29 13.35 9.94
C GLY A 58 16.40 14.18 10.85
N GLN A 59 15.30 14.70 10.31
CA GLN A 59 14.29 15.46 11.07
C GLN A 59 13.15 14.60 11.66
N CYS A 60 13.13 13.29 11.40
CA CYS A 60 12.06 12.41 11.90
C CYS A 60 12.48 11.68 13.17
N SER A 61 11.60 11.60 14.17
CA SER A 61 11.88 10.72 15.30
C SER A 61 11.81 9.25 14.88
N LYS A 62 12.70 8.42 15.44
CA LYS A 62 12.65 6.96 15.24
C LYS A 62 11.27 6.39 15.58
N ARG A 63 10.64 6.91 16.63
CA ARG A 63 9.27 6.53 17.04
C ARG A 63 8.26 6.74 15.90
N GLN A 64 8.27 7.90 15.24
CA GLN A 64 7.35 8.17 14.12
C GLN A 64 7.57 7.21 12.95
N ILE A 65 8.81 6.87 12.63
CA ILE A 65 9.14 5.93 11.55
C ILE A 65 8.69 4.51 11.94
N THR A 66 9.00 4.06 13.16
CA THR A 66 8.56 2.75 13.66
C THR A 66 7.04 2.62 13.70
N THR A 67 6.32 3.66 14.16
CA THR A 67 4.86 3.67 14.16
C THR A 67 4.30 3.56 12.74
N LEU A 68 4.90 4.27 11.77
CA LEU A 68 4.48 4.17 10.37
C LEU A 68 4.74 2.78 9.79
N LEU A 69 5.94 2.21 10.02
CA LEU A 69 6.27 0.84 9.57
C LEU A 69 5.33 -0.21 10.16
N LYS A 70 5.01 -0.12 11.45
CA LYS A 70 4.03 -1.01 12.10
C LYS A 70 2.66 -0.89 11.45
N ARG A 71 2.19 0.35 11.23
CA ARG A 71 0.91 0.60 10.58
C ARG A 71 0.89 0.06 9.15
N MET A 72 1.94 0.28 8.38
CA MET A 72 2.09 -0.27 7.03
C MET A 72 2.00 -1.81 7.06
N GLY A 73 2.72 -2.46 7.98
CA GLY A 73 2.68 -3.92 8.15
C GLY A 73 1.28 -4.45 8.49
N SER A 74 0.63 -3.88 9.50
CA SER A 74 -0.73 -4.31 9.90
C SER A 74 -1.77 -4.10 8.80
N GLU A 75 -1.67 -3.01 8.04
CA GLU A 75 -2.57 -2.77 6.91
C GLU A 75 -2.32 -3.75 5.75
N LEU A 76 -1.08 -4.17 5.52
CA LEU A 76 -0.76 -5.21 4.55
C LEU A 76 -1.32 -6.57 4.98
N GLU A 77 -1.17 -6.95 6.25
CA GLU A 77 -1.77 -8.19 6.78
C GLU A 77 -3.28 -8.19 6.61
N ARG A 78 -3.94 -7.06 6.92
CA ARG A 78 -5.39 -6.91 6.73
C ARG A 78 -5.78 -7.03 5.25
N LEU A 79 -5.00 -6.42 4.35
CA LEU A 79 -5.23 -6.50 2.91
C LEU A 79 -5.15 -7.94 2.40
N ILE A 80 -4.14 -8.70 2.84
CA ILE A 80 -3.98 -10.11 2.48
C ILE A 80 -5.18 -10.91 2.99
N GLN A 81 -5.60 -10.71 4.25
CA GLN A 81 -6.79 -11.38 4.80
C GLN A 81 -8.08 -11.04 4.04
N ASP A 82 -8.27 -9.78 3.65
CA ASP A 82 -9.44 -9.34 2.90
C ASP A 82 -9.46 -9.93 1.47
N MET A 83 -8.29 -10.21 0.90
CA MET A 83 -8.12 -10.90 -0.39
C MET A 83 -8.34 -12.41 -0.27
N ASP A 84 -7.75 -13.07 0.73
CA ASP A 84 -7.84 -14.53 0.94
C ASP A 84 -9.25 -14.98 1.35
N ARG A 85 -10.00 -14.13 2.07
CA ARG A 85 -11.41 -14.41 2.44
C ARG A 85 -12.35 -14.51 1.24
N GLY A 86 -11.92 -14.16 0.03
CA GLY A 86 -12.66 -14.36 -1.20
C GLY A 86 -12.69 -15.81 -1.71
N GLU A 87 -11.81 -16.69 -1.21
CA GLU A 87 -11.64 -18.06 -1.76
C GLU A 87 -12.39 -19.16 -0.96
N GLY A 88 -13.01 -18.82 0.18
CA GLY A 88 -13.56 -19.80 1.14
C GLY A 88 -14.97 -20.33 0.88
N THR A 89 -15.64 -19.93 -0.19
CA THR A 89 -16.97 -20.46 -0.55
C THR A 89 -16.95 -20.95 -1.98
N ASN A 90 -17.40 -22.19 -2.21
CA ASN A 90 -17.55 -22.91 -3.48
C ASN A 90 -18.48 -22.23 -4.53
N GLN A 91 -18.40 -20.91 -4.67
CA GLN A 91 -19.01 -20.14 -5.74
C GLN A 91 -17.86 -19.62 -6.61
N LEU A 92 -17.71 -20.24 -7.78
CA LEU A 92 -17.03 -19.73 -8.98
C LEU A 92 -16.53 -18.29 -8.81
N SER A 93 -15.24 -18.16 -8.50
CA SER A 93 -14.35 -17.02 -8.73
C SER A 93 -15.09 -15.70 -8.97
N THR A 94 -15.69 -15.13 -7.92
CA THR A 94 -16.26 -13.78 -8.04
C THR A 94 -15.09 -12.82 -8.22
N PRO A 95 -15.08 -11.95 -9.24
CA PRO A 95 -14.05 -10.93 -9.37
C PRO A 95 -14.04 -10.15 -8.05
N MET A 96 -12.86 -10.10 -7.41
CA MET A 96 -12.60 -9.29 -6.21
C MET A 96 -13.43 -8.01 -6.32
N ASP A 97 -14.34 -7.78 -5.35
CA ASP A 97 -15.27 -6.65 -5.41
C ASP A 97 -14.47 -5.41 -5.78
N PHE A 98 -14.70 -4.91 -6.99
CA PHE A 98 -13.89 -3.87 -7.62
C PHE A 98 -13.82 -2.64 -6.72
N ARG A 99 -14.87 -2.40 -5.93
CA ARG A 99 -14.94 -1.37 -4.92
C ARG A 99 -13.91 -1.56 -3.80
N LYS A 100 -13.69 -2.80 -3.34
CA LYS A 100 -12.65 -3.13 -2.36
C LYS A 100 -11.25 -2.88 -2.93
N LEU A 101 -10.98 -3.28 -4.18
CA LEU A 101 -9.70 -3.01 -4.83
C LEU A 101 -9.39 -1.51 -4.87
N VAL A 102 -10.37 -0.68 -5.25
CA VAL A 102 -10.23 0.78 -5.27
C VAL A 102 -9.98 1.33 -3.85
N GLN A 103 -10.72 0.85 -2.85
CA GLN A 103 -10.53 1.26 -1.45
C GLN A 103 -9.13 0.93 -0.94
N HIS A 104 -8.66 -0.29 -1.20
CA HIS A 104 -7.33 -0.75 -0.86
C HIS A 104 -6.25 0.07 -1.57
N THR A 105 -6.44 0.38 -2.85
CA THR A 105 -5.54 1.25 -3.62
C THR A 105 -5.43 2.64 -2.98
N CYS A 106 -6.57 3.25 -2.60
CA CYS A 106 -6.59 4.55 -1.92
C CYS A 106 -5.85 4.51 -0.57
N LEU A 107 -6.04 3.45 0.20
CA LEU A 107 -5.34 3.26 1.47
C LEU A 107 -3.82 3.16 1.27
N LEU A 108 -3.37 2.34 0.32
CA LEU A 108 -1.95 2.21 -0.01
C LEU A 108 -1.35 3.55 -0.43
N ASN A 109 -2.02 4.29 -1.30
CA ASN A 109 -1.55 5.62 -1.71
C ASN A 109 -1.39 6.58 -0.53
N ARG A 110 -2.33 6.59 0.41
CA ARG A 110 -2.21 7.42 1.63
C ARG A 110 -1.03 7.02 2.51
N LEU A 111 -0.72 5.73 2.61
CA LEU A 111 0.45 5.23 3.34
C LEU A 111 1.74 5.58 2.60
N ASN A 112 1.74 5.46 1.28
CA ASN A 112 2.86 5.83 0.41
C ASN A 112 3.19 7.31 0.55
N ASP A 113 2.19 8.20 0.54
CA ASP A 113 2.40 9.64 0.71
C ASP A 113 3.03 9.95 2.07
N GLN A 114 2.52 9.33 3.14
CA GLN A 114 3.13 9.47 4.48
C GLN A 114 4.58 8.98 4.48
N ALA A 115 4.86 7.84 3.86
CA ALA A 115 6.20 7.30 3.79
C ALA A 115 7.16 8.17 2.99
N ARG A 116 6.73 8.73 1.85
CA ARG A 116 7.53 9.65 1.04
C ARG A 116 7.86 10.94 1.79
N ILE A 117 6.89 11.50 2.52
CA ILE A 117 7.15 12.66 3.38
C ILE A 117 8.22 12.32 4.43
N ARG A 118 8.12 11.16 5.08
CA ARG A 118 9.11 10.74 6.08
C ARG A 118 10.49 10.49 5.47
N LEU A 119 10.56 9.83 4.32
CA LEU A 119 11.81 9.63 3.58
C LEU A 119 12.47 10.96 3.19
N HIS A 120 11.66 11.93 2.77
CA HIS A 120 12.16 13.27 2.48
C HIS A 120 12.75 13.93 3.74
N LEU A 121 12.02 13.92 4.86
CA LEU A 121 12.50 14.49 6.13
C LEU A 121 13.73 13.77 6.70
N ILE A 122 13.88 12.47 6.45
CA ILE A 122 15.07 11.68 6.80
C ILE A 122 16.29 12.15 6.00
N SER A 123 16.08 12.52 4.74
CA SER A 123 17.16 13.00 3.85
C SER A 123 17.60 14.44 4.15
N GLN A 124 16.83 15.19 4.93
CA GLN A 124 17.20 16.54 5.34
C GLN A 124 18.10 16.53 6.59
N PRO A 125 19.06 17.46 6.70
CA PRO A 125 19.87 17.62 7.89
C PRO A 125 19.00 18.02 9.09
N ALA A 126 19.42 17.60 10.29
CA ALA A 126 18.83 18.10 11.53
C ALA A 126 19.19 19.59 11.68
N SER A 127 18.18 20.44 11.90
CA SER A 127 18.38 21.86 12.24
C SER A 127 18.87 22.03 13.67
#